data_AF-A0A2I4C760-F1
#
_entry.id   AF-A0A2I4C760-F1
#
_cell.length_a   1.000
_cell.length_b   1.000
_cell.length_c   1.000
_cell.angle_alpha   90.00
_cell.angle_beta   90.00
_cell.angle_gamma   90.00
#
_symmetry.space_group_name_H-M   'P 1'
#
loop_
_entity.id
_entity.type
_entity.pdbx_description
1 polymer ?
#
loop_
_entity_poly.entity_id
_entity_poly.type
_entity_poly.pdbx_seq_one_letter_code
_entity_poly.pdbx_strand_id
1 'polypeptide(L)'
;MEVTVEKLEAMFLKSEADLEYMERRLKLDFINNTAAEGCSAEENVSVMLENLKTIKAKHSLLKDQVKEITEAQRESMESIRTNLSRAMELIQHCQQKSDLQAEPLTESEQQSAVLLGSEVSQLRTEETPTSTTSDQKQPQSCGYEEVSAATFEAVPLSVRSNIKLAELNEFYQQLQQHLSNRESLTIQRMKQLKLKVSDIKLRVLQHMGLMDLDRKGQVRLAL
;
A
#
# COMPACT_ATOMS: atom_id res chain seq x y z
N MET A 1 -20.87 77.69 -21.06
CA MET A 1 -20.54 76.82 -19.90
C MET A 1 -21.71 75.90 -19.57
N GLU A 2 -22.94 76.39 -19.58
CA GLU A 2 -24.15 75.58 -19.32
C GLU A 2 -24.38 74.45 -20.33
N VAL A 3 -24.38 74.73 -21.64
CA VAL A 3 -24.53 73.72 -22.71
C VAL A 3 -23.48 72.60 -22.65
N THR A 4 -22.25 72.92 -22.24
CA THR A 4 -21.18 71.93 -22.09
C THR A 4 -21.37 71.03 -20.87
N VAL A 5 -22.00 71.56 -19.81
CA VAL A 5 -22.35 70.80 -18.60
C VAL A 5 -23.55 69.89 -18.90
N GLU A 6 -24.60 70.40 -19.55
CA GLU A 6 -25.75 69.60 -19.99
C GLU A 6 -25.33 68.43 -20.90
N LYS A 7 -24.41 68.69 -21.83
CA LYS A 7 -23.87 67.65 -22.71
C LYS A 7 -23.10 66.58 -21.92
N LEU A 8 -22.36 66.98 -20.89
CA LEU A 8 -21.60 66.06 -20.05
C LEU A 8 -22.55 65.23 -19.16
N GLU A 9 -23.56 65.86 -18.57
CA GLU A 9 -24.63 65.19 -17.82
C GLU A 9 -25.37 64.18 -18.70
N ALA A 10 -25.72 64.54 -19.93
CA ALA A 10 -26.31 63.61 -20.89
C ALA A 10 -25.39 62.42 -21.22
N MET A 11 -24.07 62.62 -21.29
CA MET A 11 -23.12 61.51 -21.49
C MET A 11 -23.04 60.59 -20.28
N PHE A 12 -23.10 61.13 -19.05
CA PHE A 12 -23.13 60.33 -17.83
C PHE A 12 -24.43 59.53 -17.72
N LEU A 13 -25.59 60.17 -17.92
CA LEU A 13 -26.89 59.50 -17.92
C LEU A 13 -26.95 58.39 -18.97
N LYS A 14 -26.39 58.63 -20.16
CA LYS A 14 -26.29 57.60 -21.19
C LYS A 14 -25.38 56.45 -20.76
N SER A 15 -24.21 56.76 -20.18
CA SER A 15 -23.24 55.75 -19.75
C SER A 15 -23.78 54.90 -18.59
N GLU A 16 -24.54 55.51 -17.68
CA GLU A 16 -25.26 54.81 -16.61
C GLU A 16 -26.35 53.89 -17.19
N ALA A 17 -27.18 54.39 -18.11
CA ALA A 17 -28.20 53.58 -18.79
C ALA A 17 -27.59 52.41 -19.60
N ASP A 18 -26.46 52.64 -20.29
CA ASP A 18 -25.73 51.61 -21.04
C ASP A 18 -25.19 50.53 -20.09
N LEU A 19 -24.65 50.92 -18.92
CA LEU A 19 -24.18 49.98 -17.89
C LEU A 19 -25.32 49.16 -17.29
N GLU A 20 -26.45 49.80 -16.96
CA GLU A 20 -27.65 49.11 -16.49
C GLU A 20 -28.18 48.11 -17.53
N TYR A 21 -28.17 48.48 -18.81
CA TYR A 21 -28.59 47.59 -19.89
C TYR A 21 -27.69 46.36 -19.98
N MET A 22 -26.36 46.55 -19.93
CA MET A 22 -25.40 45.45 -19.93
C MET A 22 -25.61 44.53 -18.71
N GLU A 23 -25.80 45.09 -17.52
CA GLU A 23 -26.05 44.31 -16.31
C GLU A 23 -27.34 43.48 -16.42
N ARG A 24 -28.44 44.10 -16.87
CA ARG A 24 -29.73 43.39 -17.06
C ARG A 24 -29.61 42.30 -18.11
N ARG A 25 -28.89 42.56 -19.20
CA ARG A 25 -28.67 41.58 -20.27
C ARG A 25 -27.88 40.39 -19.76
N LEU A 26 -26.77 40.63 -19.06
CA LEU A 26 -25.95 39.58 -18.47
C LEU A 26 -26.74 38.76 -17.45
N LYS A 27 -27.52 39.39 -16.57
CA LYS A 27 -28.40 38.69 -15.61
C LYS A 27 -29.39 37.77 -16.32
N LEU A 28 -30.02 38.24 -17.39
CA LEU A 28 -30.95 37.44 -18.19
C LEU A 28 -30.26 36.24 -18.83
N ASP A 29 -29.08 36.46 -19.42
CA ASP A 29 -28.27 35.41 -20.04
C ASP A 29 -27.83 34.36 -19.00
N PHE A 30 -27.42 34.79 -17.79
CA PHE A 30 -27.15 33.86 -16.68
C PHE A 30 -28.37 33.03 -16.32
N ILE A 31 -29.53 33.64 -16.06
CA ILE A 31 -30.75 32.90 -15.68
C ILE A 31 -31.14 31.88 -16.76
N ASN A 32 -31.06 32.26 -18.04
CA ASN A 32 -31.39 31.39 -19.16
C ASN A 32 -30.40 30.21 -19.29
N ASN A 33 -29.10 30.45 -19.14
CA ASN A 33 -28.08 29.39 -19.16
C ASN A 33 -28.22 28.46 -17.95
N THR A 34 -28.43 29.02 -16.76
CA THR A 34 -28.62 28.23 -15.51
C THR A 34 -29.83 27.29 -15.62
N ALA A 35 -30.91 27.77 -16.26
CA ALA A 35 -32.13 26.99 -16.50
C ALA A 35 -31.95 25.90 -17.58
N ALA A 36 -31.05 26.12 -18.55
CA ALA A 36 -30.77 25.17 -19.63
C ALA A 36 -29.75 24.08 -19.24
N GLU A 37 -28.74 24.43 -18.43
CA GLU A 37 -27.61 23.54 -18.11
C GLU A 37 -27.69 22.93 -16.69
N GLY A 38 -28.68 23.31 -15.88
CA GLY A 38 -28.90 22.70 -14.56
C GLY A 38 -27.70 22.92 -13.63
N CYS A 39 -27.46 24.17 -13.25
CA CYS A 39 -26.31 24.52 -12.42
C CYS A 39 -26.41 23.85 -11.03
N SER A 40 -25.46 22.96 -10.73
CA SER A 40 -25.37 22.34 -9.42
C SER A 40 -24.72 23.34 -8.44
N ALA A 41 -25.20 23.37 -7.19
CA ALA A 41 -24.64 24.26 -6.16
C ALA A 41 -23.14 24.01 -5.87
N GLU A 42 -22.61 22.87 -6.33
CA GLU A 42 -21.22 22.44 -6.21
C GLU A 42 -20.26 23.20 -7.14
N GLU A 43 -20.77 23.75 -8.26
CA GLU A 43 -19.99 24.57 -9.21
C GLU A 43 -19.83 26.03 -8.75
N ASN A 44 -20.49 26.41 -7.65
CA ASN A 44 -20.35 27.75 -7.12
C ASN A 44 -18.93 27.99 -6.62
N VAL A 45 -18.23 28.95 -7.24
CA VAL A 45 -16.84 29.30 -6.92
C VAL A 45 -16.64 29.60 -5.43
N SER A 46 -17.63 30.20 -4.75
CA SER A 46 -17.53 30.50 -3.32
C SER A 46 -17.54 29.23 -2.48
N VAL A 47 -18.40 28.26 -2.81
CA VAL A 47 -18.45 26.95 -2.14
C VAL A 47 -17.17 26.16 -2.42
N MET A 48 -16.70 26.15 -3.67
CA MET A 48 -15.47 25.48 -4.06
C MET A 48 -14.24 26.04 -3.32
N LEU A 49 -14.16 27.36 -3.15
CA LEU A 49 -13.08 28.00 -2.39
C LEU A 49 -13.09 27.59 -0.91
N GLU A 50 -14.27 27.47 -0.29
CA GLU A 50 -14.36 27.05 1.10
C GLU A 50 -14.02 25.56 1.29
N ASN A 51 -14.47 24.72 0.36
CA ASN A 51 -14.06 23.32 0.30
C ASN A 51 -12.55 23.18 0.15
N LEU A 52 -11.93 23.99 -0.72
CA LEU A 52 -10.49 23.98 -0.94
C LEU A 52 -9.72 24.38 0.33
N LYS A 53 -10.19 25.39 1.06
CA LYS A 53 -9.58 25.76 2.37
C LYS A 53 -9.67 24.60 3.36
N THR A 54 -10.82 23.96 3.45
CA THR A 54 -11.05 22.81 4.34
C THR A 54 -10.12 21.65 3.99
N ILE A 55 -9.99 21.33 2.70
CA ILE A 55 -9.08 20.27 2.21
C ILE A 55 -7.63 20.62 2.54
N LYS A 56 -7.21 21.86 2.30
CA LYS A 56 -5.85 22.33 2.61
C LYS A 56 -5.54 22.21 4.10
N ALA A 57 -6.49 22.57 4.97
CA ALA A 57 -6.34 22.44 6.42
C ALA A 57 -6.19 20.98 6.84
N LYS A 58 -7.07 20.09 6.34
CA LYS A 58 -6.99 18.64 6.62
C LYS A 58 -5.68 18.03 6.14
N HIS A 59 -5.23 18.40 4.94
CA HIS A 59 -3.94 17.93 4.42
C HIS A 59 -2.77 18.41 5.28
N SER A 60 -2.77 19.67 5.71
CA SER A 60 -1.73 20.18 6.61
C SER A 60 -1.68 19.39 7.91
N LEU A 61 -2.83 19.18 8.55
CA LEU A 61 -2.92 18.40 9.78
C LEU A 61 -2.42 16.96 9.59
N LEU A 62 -2.85 16.29 8.52
CA LEU A 62 -2.44 14.92 8.25
C LEU A 62 -0.93 14.83 7.99
N LYS A 63 -0.36 15.80 7.28
CA LYS A 63 1.08 15.89 7.04
C LYS A 63 1.85 16.00 8.36
N ASP A 64 1.38 16.85 9.28
CA ASP A 64 2.02 17.05 10.57
C ASP A 64 1.91 15.77 11.44
N GLN A 65 0.75 15.11 11.44
CA GLN A 65 0.56 13.83 12.12
C GLN A 65 1.46 12.72 11.58
N VAL A 66 1.56 12.57 10.26
CA VAL A 66 2.44 11.57 9.63
C VAL A 66 3.90 11.84 9.98
N LYS A 67 4.31 13.12 10.02
CA LYS A 67 5.66 13.50 10.42
C LYS A 67 5.94 13.08 11.86
N GLU A 68 5.04 13.39 12.79
CA GLU A 68 5.17 13.00 14.21
C GLU A 68 5.25 11.47 14.37
N ILE A 69 4.37 10.73 13.71
CA ILE A 69 4.39 9.25 13.74
C ILE A 69 5.72 8.71 13.20
N THR A 70 6.22 9.27 12.09
CA THR A 70 7.48 8.84 11.49
C THR A 70 8.66 9.12 12.42
N GLU A 71 8.67 10.29 13.07
CA GLU A 71 9.69 10.64 14.05
C GLU A 71 9.65 9.72 15.28
N ALA A 72 8.46 9.43 15.81
CA ALA A 72 8.26 8.52 16.94
C ALA A 72 8.64 7.06 16.59
N GLN A 73 8.28 6.58 15.39
CA GLN A 73 8.69 5.26 14.91
C GLN A 73 10.20 5.15 14.77
N ARG A 74 10.86 6.18 14.22
CA ARG A 74 12.32 6.24 14.11
C ARG A 74 12.98 6.20 15.49
N GLU A 75 12.50 6.98 16.44
CA GLU A 75 13.02 7.00 17.81
C GLU A 75 12.80 5.66 18.52
N SER A 76 11.60 5.08 18.40
CA SER A 76 11.30 3.77 18.97
C SER A 76 12.22 2.68 18.40
N MET A 77 12.44 2.68 17.08
CA MET A 77 13.29 1.69 16.44
C MET A 77 14.77 1.86 16.83
N GLU A 78 15.23 3.11 16.99
CA GLU A 78 16.57 3.41 17.49
C GLU A 78 16.76 2.96 18.95
N SER A 79 15.75 3.16 19.79
CA SER A 79 15.74 2.69 21.16
C SER A 79 15.80 1.15 21.23
N ILE A 80 15.03 0.46 20.39
CA ILE A 80 15.07 -1.01 20.31
C ILE A 80 16.47 -1.49 19.89
N ARG A 81 17.04 -0.91 18.82
CA ARG A 81 18.41 -1.21 18.38
C ARG A 81 19.42 -1.04 19.52
N THR A 82 19.41 0.14 20.15
CA THR A 82 20.37 0.49 21.21
C THR A 82 20.27 -0.48 22.40
N ASN A 83 19.04 -0.80 22.83
CA ASN A 83 18.82 -1.72 23.95
C ASN A 83 19.24 -3.15 23.60
N LEU A 84 18.95 -3.60 22.37
CA LEU A 84 19.35 -4.92 21.90
C LEU A 84 20.88 -5.04 21.84
N SER A 85 21.57 -4.06 21.26
CA SER A 85 23.04 -4.02 21.22
C SER A 85 23.64 -4.07 22.62
N ARG A 86 23.10 -3.28 23.56
CA ARG A 86 23.55 -3.29 24.96
C ARG A 86 23.33 -4.65 25.64
N ALA A 87 22.20 -5.30 25.39
CA ALA A 87 21.91 -6.63 25.93
C ALA A 87 22.89 -7.68 25.36
N MET A 88 23.19 -7.60 24.07
CA MET A 88 24.17 -8.47 23.41
C MET A 88 25.58 -8.28 23.97
N GLU A 89 26.02 -7.03 24.16
CA GLU A 89 27.31 -6.72 24.81
C GLU A 89 27.40 -7.32 26.23
N LEU A 90 26.32 -7.22 27.01
CA LEU A 90 26.25 -7.79 28.35
C LEU A 90 26.36 -9.32 28.32
N ILE A 91 25.63 -9.97 27.42
CA ILE A 91 25.66 -11.43 27.22
C ILE A 91 27.07 -11.88 26.83
N GLN A 92 27.70 -11.19 25.88
CA GLN A 92 29.04 -11.48 25.42
C GLN A 92 30.06 -11.39 26.57
N HIS A 93 29.98 -10.34 27.40
CA HIS A 93 30.86 -10.18 28.55
C HIS A 93 30.64 -11.27 29.63
N CYS A 94 29.40 -11.72 29.85
CA CYS A 94 29.11 -12.84 30.74
C CYS A 94 29.65 -14.18 30.20
N GLN A 95 29.53 -14.42 28.89
CA GLN A 95 30.06 -15.61 28.22
C GLN A 95 31.59 -15.69 28.32
N GLN A 96 32.29 -14.58 28.04
CA GLN A 96 33.74 -14.48 28.18
C GLN A 96 34.23 -14.80 29.59
N LYS A 97 33.45 -14.45 30.64
CA LYS A 97 33.80 -14.74 32.04
C LYS A 97 33.51 -16.19 32.46
N SER A 98 32.66 -16.90 31.72
CA SER A 98 32.14 -18.22 32.12
C SER A 98 32.71 -19.37 31.29
N ASP A 99 33.61 -19.09 30.33
CA ASP A 99 34.13 -20.06 29.32
C ASP A 99 33.04 -20.84 28.57
N LEU A 100 31.83 -20.27 28.47
CA LEU A 100 30.71 -20.86 27.75
C LEU A 100 30.73 -20.35 26.30
N GLN A 101 30.99 -21.24 25.35
CA GLN A 101 30.92 -20.94 23.92
C GLN A 101 29.44 -20.83 23.50
N ALA A 102 29.04 -19.69 22.94
CA ALA A 102 27.70 -19.47 22.44
C ALA A 102 27.48 -20.19 21.11
N GLU A 103 26.29 -20.77 20.91
CA GLU A 103 25.87 -21.23 19.58
C GLU A 103 25.83 -20.05 18.60
N PRO A 104 26.17 -20.27 17.31
CA PRO A 104 25.98 -19.24 16.31
C PRO A 104 24.49 -18.92 16.15
N LEU A 105 24.20 -17.65 15.84
CA LEU A 105 22.84 -17.19 15.57
C LEU A 105 22.20 -18.04 14.48
N THR A 106 20.97 -18.48 14.73
CA THR A 106 20.15 -19.18 13.74
C THR A 106 19.81 -18.26 12.56
N GLU A 107 19.47 -18.84 11.40
CA GLU A 107 19.13 -18.06 10.20
C GLU A 107 17.99 -17.06 10.43
N SER A 108 17.00 -17.43 11.25
CA SER A 108 15.89 -16.55 11.61
C SER A 108 16.34 -15.34 12.45
N GLU A 109 17.29 -15.53 13.36
CA GLU A 109 17.84 -14.44 14.19
C GLU A 109 18.73 -13.50 13.37
N GLN A 110 19.49 -14.05 12.42
CA GLN A 110 20.30 -13.26 11.49
C GLN A 110 19.41 -12.39 10.59
N GLN A 111 18.31 -12.94 10.06
CA GLN A 111 17.33 -12.16 9.28
C GLN A 111 16.67 -11.07 10.12
N SER A 112 16.35 -11.36 11.38
CA SER A 112 15.77 -10.39 12.32
C SER A 112 16.74 -9.26 12.65
N ALA A 113 18.04 -9.55 12.78
CA ALA A 113 19.08 -8.55 13.00
C ALA A 113 19.25 -7.61 11.79
N VAL A 114 19.19 -8.15 10.57
CA VAL A 114 19.23 -7.36 9.33
C VAL A 114 18.02 -6.44 9.23
N LEU A 115 16.81 -6.94 9.53
CA LEU A 115 15.59 -6.13 9.53
C LEU A 115 15.66 -4.96 10.52
N LEU A 116 16.27 -5.19 11.68
CA LEU A 116 16.45 -4.15 12.70
C LEU A 116 17.59 -3.17 12.36
N GLY A 117 18.41 -3.46 11.35
CA GLY A 117 19.60 -2.69 11.02
C GLY A 117 20.68 -2.76 12.10
N SER A 118 20.72 -3.86 12.85
CA SER A 118 21.69 -4.06 13.93
C SER A 118 22.97 -4.65 13.34
N GLU A 119 24.11 -3.98 13.56
CA GLU A 119 25.44 -4.56 13.29
C GLU A 119 25.75 -5.58 14.38
N VAL A 120 25.09 -6.73 14.31
CA VAL A 120 25.45 -7.89 15.11
C VAL A 120 26.83 -8.31 14.64
N SER A 121 27.85 -7.92 15.41
CA SER A 121 29.21 -8.38 15.23
C SER A 121 29.17 -9.89 15.20
N GLN A 122 29.37 -10.44 14.01
CA GLN A 122 29.44 -11.87 13.78
C GLN A 122 30.40 -12.43 14.82
N LEU A 123 29.88 -13.35 15.64
CA LEU A 123 30.70 -14.10 16.58
C LEU A 123 31.79 -14.79 15.75
N ARG A 124 33.00 -14.24 15.84
CA ARG A 124 34.14 -14.61 15.00
C ARG A 124 34.52 -16.04 15.31
N THR A 125 34.30 -16.94 14.35
CA THR A 125 35.05 -18.19 14.25
C THR A 125 35.77 -18.18 12.91
N GLU A 126 37.06 -17.88 12.96
CA GLU A 126 38.00 -18.28 11.91
C GLU A 126 38.08 -19.81 11.90
N GLU A 127 37.93 -20.43 10.73
CA GLU A 127 38.90 -21.38 10.14
C GLU A 127 38.35 -22.08 8.88
N THR A 128 38.91 -21.67 7.73
CA THR A 128 39.46 -22.41 6.57
C THR A 128 38.83 -23.73 6.02
N PRO A 129 38.97 -23.96 4.68
CA PRO A 129 38.11 -24.83 3.88
C PRO A 129 38.66 -26.24 3.67
N THR A 130 37.77 -27.24 3.56
CA THR A 130 38.07 -28.46 2.78
C THR A 130 36.80 -29.11 2.23
N SER A 131 36.79 -29.24 0.91
CA SER A 131 35.98 -30.12 0.07
C SER A 131 35.83 -31.55 0.63
N THR A 132 34.69 -32.21 0.42
CA THR A 132 34.50 -33.31 -0.58
C THR A 132 33.04 -33.83 -0.53
N THR A 133 32.53 -34.12 -1.72
CA THR A 133 31.28 -34.76 -2.15
C THR A 133 30.91 -36.09 -1.49
N SER A 134 29.61 -36.34 -1.24
CA SER A 134 28.90 -37.57 -1.68
C SER A 134 27.37 -37.48 -1.46
N ASP A 135 26.63 -37.89 -2.48
CA ASP A 135 25.18 -37.97 -2.61
C ASP A 135 24.47 -38.88 -1.59
N GLN A 136 23.25 -38.49 -1.17
CA GLN A 136 22.09 -39.40 -1.06
C GLN A 136 20.72 -38.67 -0.90
N LYS A 137 19.93 -38.72 -1.99
CA LYS A 137 18.45 -38.81 -2.12
C LYS A 137 17.50 -38.01 -1.18
N GLN A 138 16.87 -36.99 -1.78
CA GLN A 138 15.46 -36.48 -1.72
C GLN A 138 14.51 -36.95 -0.58
N PRO A 139 13.61 -36.07 -0.10
CA PRO A 139 12.72 -35.25 -0.94
C PRO A 139 12.99 -33.74 -0.84
N GLN A 140 13.02 -33.07 -2.00
CA GLN A 140 12.96 -31.63 -2.12
C GLN A 140 11.61 -31.17 -1.58
N SER A 141 11.57 -30.72 -0.33
CA SER A 141 10.48 -29.88 0.14
C SER A 141 10.69 -28.51 -0.49
N CYS A 142 10.04 -28.28 -1.63
CA CYS A 142 9.74 -26.92 -2.05
C CYS A 142 9.04 -26.25 -0.86
N GLY A 143 9.66 -25.22 -0.28
CA GLY A 143 9.20 -24.57 0.94
C GLY A 143 7.75 -24.12 0.77
N TYR A 144 6.84 -24.76 1.49
CA TYR A 144 5.45 -24.33 1.54
C TYR A 144 5.38 -23.10 2.45
N GLU A 145 5.04 -21.96 1.86
CA GLU A 145 4.77 -20.74 2.61
C GLU A 145 3.26 -20.63 2.80
N GLU A 146 2.81 -20.95 4.01
CA GLU A 146 1.39 -20.94 4.34
C GLU A 146 0.82 -19.52 4.37
N VAL A 147 -0.40 -19.34 3.85
CA VAL A 147 -1.11 -18.08 4.04
C VAL A 147 -1.51 -17.96 5.51
N SER A 148 -0.82 -17.08 6.23
CA SER A 148 -1.09 -16.81 7.65
C SER A 148 -2.49 -16.21 7.87
N ALA A 149 -3.07 -16.43 9.05
CA ALA A 149 -4.36 -15.84 9.40
C ALA A 149 -4.32 -14.30 9.36
N ALA A 150 -3.19 -13.69 9.70
CA ALA A 150 -3.01 -12.24 9.67
C ALA A 150 -3.04 -11.69 8.24
N THR A 151 -2.36 -12.35 7.29
CA THR A 151 -2.36 -11.92 5.88
C THR A 151 -3.72 -12.15 5.23
N PHE A 152 -4.44 -13.21 5.60
CA PHE A 152 -5.82 -13.42 5.17
C PHE A 152 -6.75 -12.34 5.73
N GLU A 153 -6.67 -12.00 7.02
CA GLU A 153 -7.50 -10.95 7.65
C GLU A 153 -7.22 -9.53 7.12
N ALA A 154 -6.06 -9.29 6.51
CA ALA A 154 -5.74 -8.02 5.86
C ALA A 154 -6.51 -7.79 4.54
N VAL A 155 -7.00 -8.85 3.88
CA VAL A 155 -7.78 -8.71 2.64
C VAL A 155 -9.18 -8.16 2.99
N PRO A 156 -9.76 -7.21 2.23
CA PRO A 156 -11.12 -6.73 2.53
C PRO A 156 -12.19 -7.84 2.46
N LEU A 157 -13.21 -7.79 3.33
CA LEU A 157 -14.33 -8.75 3.32
C LEU A 157 -15.08 -8.78 1.98
N SER A 158 -15.13 -7.66 1.27
CA SER A 158 -15.69 -7.55 -0.09
C SER A 158 -14.99 -8.49 -1.10
N VAL A 159 -13.73 -8.86 -0.84
CA VAL A 159 -12.95 -9.77 -1.68
C VAL A 159 -12.93 -11.18 -1.08
N ARG A 160 -12.78 -11.32 0.25
CA ARG A 160 -12.80 -12.63 0.94
C ARG A 160 -14.15 -13.34 0.89
N SER A 161 -15.24 -12.59 0.80
CA SER A 161 -16.60 -13.13 0.88
C SER A 161 -16.74 -14.07 2.10
N ASN A 162 -17.21 -15.31 1.92
CA ASN A 162 -17.39 -16.31 3.00
C ASN A 162 -16.38 -17.48 2.92
N ILE A 163 -15.19 -17.28 2.34
CA ILE A 163 -14.18 -18.35 2.25
C ILE A 163 -13.55 -18.62 3.63
N LYS A 164 -13.38 -19.90 3.98
CA LYS A 164 -12.60 -20.32 5.14
C LYS A 164 -11.11 -20.39 4.81
N LEU A 165 -10.25 -19.90 5.71
CA LEU A 165 -8.79 -19.94 5.56
C LEU A 165 -8.26 -21.35 5.22
N ALA A 166 -8.75 -22.38 5.91
CA ALA A 166 -8.35 -23.76 5.65
C ALA A 166 -8.63 -24.22 4.21
N GLU A 167 -9.77 -23.81 3.63
CA GLU A 167 -10.14 -24.15 2.25
C GLU A 167 -9.34 -23.35 1.21
N LEU A 168 -8.77 -22.21 1.60
CA LEU A 168 -7.89 -21.39 0.78
C LEU A 168 -6.46 -21.96 0.79
N ASN A 169 -5.94 -22.32 1.97
CA ASN A 169 -4.61 -22.89 2.14
C ASN A 169 -4.49 -24.24 1.46
N GLU A 170 -5.50 -25.11 1.59
CA GLU A 170 -5.55 -26.39 0.86
C GLU A 170 -5.52 -26.17 -0.66
N PHE A 171 -6.23 -25.15 -1.16
CA PHE A 171 -6.24 -24.81 -2.58
C PHE A 171 -4.90 -24.23 -3.05
N TYR A 172 -4.30 -23.34 -2.27
CA TYR A 172 -3.00 -22.74 -2.57
C TYR A 172 -1.88 -23.79 -2.58
N GLN A 173 -1.88 -24.70 -1.61
CA GLN A 173 -0.94 -25.82 -1.54
C GLN A 173 -1.05 -26.72 -2.78
N GLN A 174 -2.27 -27.11 -3.16
CA GLN A 174 -2.51 -27.92 -4.35
C GLN A 174 -2.07 -27.20 -5.63
N LEU A 175 -2.31 -25.89 -5.70
CA LEU A 175 -1.87 -25.07 -6.82
C LEU A 175 -0.34 -25.01 -6.89
N GLN A 176 0.33 -24.74 -5.77
CA GLN A 176 1.78 -24.68 -5.70
C GLN A 176 2.41 -26.00 -6.11
N GLN A 177 1.89 -27.13 -5.62
CA GLN A 177 2.37 -28.46 -6.00
C GLN A 177 2.24 -28.73 -7.51
N HIS A 178 1.17 -28.26 -8.15
CA HIS A 178 0.99 -28.43 -9.59
C HIS A 178 1.84 -27.47 -10.43
N LEU A 179 2.17 -26.29 -9.90
CA LEU A 179 3.09 -25.35 -10.53
C LEU A 179 4.58 -25.64 -10.21
N SER A 180 4.91 -26.45 -9.20
CA SER A 180 6.29 -26.90 -8.95
C SER A 180 6.92 -27.60 -10.15
N ASN A 181 6.09 -28.21 -11.02
CA ASN A 181 6.53 -28.87 -12.25
C ASN A 181 6.16 -28.09 -13.53
N ARG A 182 5.54 -26.90 -13.42
CA ARG A 182 4.99 -26.13 -14.56
C ARG A 182 4.98 -24.63 -14.30
N GLU A 183 5.47 -23.86 -15.26
CA GLU A 183 5.53 -22.39 -15.16
C GLU A 183 4.15 -21.69 -15.14
N SER A 184 3.09 -22.32 -15.66
CA SER A 184 1.74 -21.75 -15.65
C SER A 184 0.64 -22.80 -15.76
N LEU A 185 -0.55 -22.48 -15.27
CA LEU A 185 -1.70 -23.37 -15.29
C LEU A 185 -2.98 -22.64 -15.76
N THR A 186 -3.68 -23.18 -16.75
CA THR A 186 -4.96 -22.61 -17.22
C THR A 186 -6.12 -23.07 -16.34
N ILE A 187 -7.11 -22.20 -16.10
CA ILE A 187 -8.34 -22.52 -15.33
C ILE A 187 -9.03 -23.81 -15.85
N GLN A 188 -9.06 -24.04 -17.17
CA GLN A 188 -9.63 -25.26 -17.75
C GLN A 188 -8.86 -26.52 -17.35
N ARG A 189 -7.52 -26.44 -17.29
CA ARG A 189 -6.68 -27.54 -16.82
C ARG A 189 -6.85 -27.76 -15.32
N MET A 190 -7.04 -26.69 -14.54
CA MET A 190 -7.32 -26.82 -13.11
C MET A 190 -8.60 -27.61 -12.86
N LYS A 191 -9.66 -27.36 -13.64
CA LYS A 191 -10.91 -28.15 -13.59
C LYS A 191 -10.69 -29.62 -13.98
N GLN A 192 -9.83 -29.90 -14.96
CA GLN A 192 -9.46 -31.28 -15.34
C GLN A 192 -8.69 -32.00 -14.23
N LEU A 193 -7.88 -31.28 -13.46
CA LEU A 193 -7.13 -31.79 -12.31
C LEU A 193 -7.97 -31.95 -11.03
N LYS A 194 -9.30 -31.80 -11.13
CA LYS A 194 -10.25 -31.87 -10.00
C LYS A 194 -9.96 -30.85 -8.88
N LEU A 195 -9.30 -29.74 -9.18
CA LEU A 195 -9.11 -28.65 -8.22
C LEU A 195 -10.46 -27.96 -7.98
N LYS A 196 -10.75 -27.63 -6.71
CA LYS A 196 -11.94 -26.84 -6.31
C LYS A 196 -11.73 -25.35 -6.66
N VAL A 197 -11.65 -25.07 -7.96
CA VAL A 197 -11.45 -23.71 -8.48
C VAL A 197 -12.70 -22.88 -8.22
N SER A 198 -12.55 -21.84 -7.42
CA SER A 198 -13.57 -20.81 -7.21
C SER A 198 -12.98 -19.47 -7.61
N ASP A 199 -13.76 -18.64 -8.31
CA ASP A 199 -13.34 -17.31 -8.73
C ASP A 199 -12.91 -16.45 -7.53
N ILE A 200 -13.59 -16.61 -6.41
CA ILE A 200 -13.29 -15.91 -5.15
C ILE A 200 -11.92 -16.35 -4.61
N LYS A 201 -11.57 -17.66 -4.65
CA LYS A 201 -10.26 -18.16 -4.22
C LYS A 201 -9.12 -17.57 -5.05
N LEU A 202 -9.34 -17.47 -6.37
CA LEU A 202 -8.36 -16.87 -7.28
C LEU A 202 -8.18 -15.37 -7.00
N ARG A 203 -9.27 -14.62 -6.80
CA ARG A 203 -9.22 -13.18 -6.49
C ARG A 203 -8.57 -12.89 -5.15
N VAL A 204 -8.82 -13.72 -4.12
CA VAL A 204 -8.18 -13.55 -2.82
C VAL A 204 -6.66 -13.76 -2.95
N LEU A 205 -6.22 -14.85 -3.58
CA LEU A 205 -4.78 -15.10 -3.77
C LEU A 205 -4.11 -14.04 -4.65
N GLN A 206 -4.82 -13.51 -5.65
CA GLN A 206 -4.34 -12.39 -6.46
C GLN A 206 -4.21 -11.11 -5.64
N HIS A 207 -5.19 -10.79 -4.80
CA HIS A 207 -5.14 -9.61 -3.93
C HIS A 207 -3.99 -9.72 -2.90
N MET A 208 -3.63 -10.93 -2.50
CA MET A 208 -2.52 -11.20 -1.61
C MET A 208 -1.15 -11.17 -2.32
N GLY A 209 -1.14 -10.98 -3.65
CA GLY A 209 0.08 -10.97 -4.44
C GLY A 209 0.76 -12.34 -4.56
N LEU A 210 0.06 -13.43 -4.27
CA LEU A 210 0.61 -14.79 -4.35
C LEU A 210 0.46 -15.39 -5.76
N MET A 211 -0.34 -14.76 -6.61
CA MET A 211 -0.68 -15.25 -7.94
C MET A 211 -0.99 -14.12 -8.91
N ASP A 212 -0.61 -14.32 -10.17
CA ASP A 212 -1.01 -13.50 -11.30
C ASP A 212 -1.99 -14.26 -12.21
N LEU A 213 -3.03 -13.55 -12.66
CA LEU A 213 -4.01 -14.04 -13.62
C LEU A 213 -3.93 -13.20 -14.91
N ASP A 214 -3.48 -13.79 -16.00
CA ASP A 214 -3.45 -13.14 -17.32
C ASP A 214 -4.86 -13.05 -17.94
N ARG A 215 -5.07 -12.10 -18.85
CA ARG A 215 -6.31 -11.90 -19.63
C ARG A 215 -6.74 -13.15 -20.41
N LYS A 216 -5.81 -14.10 -20.61
CA LYS A 216 -6.04 -15.41 -21.24
C LYS A 216 -6.46 -16.51 -20.24
N GLY A 217 -6.63 -16.20 -18.95
CA GLY A 217 -7.01 -17.16 -17.91
C GLY A 217 -5.89 -18.13 -17.51
N GLN A 218 -4.63 -17.72 -17.69
CA GLN A 218 -3.46 -18.43 -17.19
C GLN A 218 -3.12 -17.92 -15.79
N VAL A 219 -2.94 -18.87 -14.86
CA VAL A 219 -2.50 -18.63 -13.49
C VAL A 219 -1.00 -18.88 -13.41
N ARG A 220 -0.27 -17.93 -12.83
CA ARG A 220 1.15 -18.04 -12.47
C ARG A 220 1.30 -17.71 -10.99
N LEU A 221 2.27 -18.32 -10.32
CA LEU A 221 2.65 -17.89 -8.97
C LEU A 221 3.54 -16.66 -9.12
N ALA A 222 3.27 -15.64 -8.32
CA ALA A 222 4.15 -14.48 -8.21
C ALA A 222 5.28 -14.87 -7.25
N LEU A 223 6.48 -15.08 -7.80
CA LEU A 223 7.74 -15.26 -7.08
C LEU A 223 8.41 -13.90 -6.91
#